data_AF-A0A6H1ZSD9-F1
#
_entry.id   AF-A0A6H1ZSD9-F1
#
_cell.length_a   1.000
_cell.length_b   1.000
_cell.length_c   1.000
_cell.angle_alpha   90.00
_cell.angle_beta   90.00
_cell.angle_gamma   90.00
#
_symmetry.space_group_name_H-M   'P 1'
#
loop_
_entity.id
_entity.type
_entity.pdbx_description
1 polymer ?
#
loop_
_entity_poly.entity_id
_entity_poly.type
_entity_poly.pdbx_seq_one_letter_code
_entity_poly.pdbx_strand_id
1 'polypeptide(L)'
;MEYQCPVCYNHFQTSRKDKIYCSPECRNNYTTNRKQYYLRNRERYIKQNLQWYREHRHPCPTCGILISYTAKHCAKHAGTGRTGTENHGWKGGIARTGGYVKVLKREHPRANSGGYVSEHIIVWEQTHGIPLPDGWVVHHLNGIKTDNRSSNLIGLSNKKHMAILQAKAKRIQELEALLNKYSILM
;
A
#
# COMPACT_ATOMS: atom_id res chain seq x y z
N MET A 1 17.27 -29.72 -11.42
CA MET A 1 18.65 -29.20 -11.35
C MET A 1 19.01 -29.15 -9.89
N GLU A 2 20.18 -29.67 -9.53
CA GLU A 2 20.68 -29.67 -8.16
C GLU A 2 21.39 -28.35 -7.86
N TYR A 3 21.10 -27.77 -6.71
CA TYR A 3 21.70 -26.54 -6.24
C TYR A 3 22.16 -26.69 -4.80
N GLN A 4 23.24 -26.02 -4.44
CA GLN A 4 23.70 -25.90 -3.06
C GLN A 4 23.21 -24.58 -2.46
N CYS A 5 22.58 -24.61 -1.29
CA CYS A 5 22.11 -23.40 -0.62
C CYS A 5 23.29 -22.61 -0.01
N PRO A 6 23.44 -21.30 -0.26
CA PRO A 6 24.57 -20.51 0.25
C PRO A 6 24.48 -20.14 1.74
N VAL A 7 23.52 -20.73 2.48
CA VAL A 7 23.21 -20.37 3.87
C VAL A 7 23.47 -21.55 4.80
N CYS A 8 22.88 -22.70 4.47
CA CYS A 8 23.03 -23.93 5.23
C CYS A 8 23.92 -24.97 4.51
N TYR A 9 24.37 -24.69 3.29
CA TYR A 9 25.19 -25.57 2.45
C TYR A 9 24.56 -26.92 2.04
N ASN A 10 23.28 -27.13 2.36
CA ASN A 10 22.53 -28.30 1.90
C ASN A 10 22.22 -28.25 0.40
N HIS A 11 22.20 -29.42 -0.22
CA HIS A 11 21.78 -29.60 -1.61
C HIS A 11 20.25 -29.70 -1.71
N PHE A 12 19.65 -29.10 -2.74
CA PHE A 12 18.22 -29.15 -3.00
C PHE A 12 17.93 -29.19 -4.49
N GLN A 13 16.81 -29.82 -4.86
CA GLN A 13 16.36 -29.94 -6.25
C GLN A 13 15.29 -28.90 -6.57
N THR A 14 15.37 -28.28 -7.74
CA THR A 14 14.31 -27.43 -8.26
C THR A 14 14.34 -27.34 -9.79
N SER A 15 13.19 -27.03 -10.39
CA SER A 15 13.06 -26.66 -11.80
C SER A 15 13.23 -25.16 -12.03
N ARG A 16 13.19 -24.35 -10.96
CA ARG A 16 13.27 -22.89 -11.01
C ARG A 16 14.72 -22.39 -10.99
N LYS A 17 15.17 -21.78 -12.09
CA LYS A 17 16.53 -21.22 -12.20
C LYS A 17 16.83 -20.08 -11.23
N ASP A 18 15.80 -19.37 -10.76
CA ASP A 18 15.91 -18.24 -9.83
C ASP A 18 15.89 -18.67 -8.34
N LYS A 19 15.61 -19.95 -8.05
CA LYS A 19 15.57 -20.46 -6.68
C LYS A 19 16.97 -20.85 -6.22
N ILE A 20 17.57 -19.97 -5.41
CA ILE A 20 18.94 -20.11 -4.89
C ILE A 20 18.98 -20.68 -3.45
N TYR A 21 17.85 -20.65 -2.73
CA TYR A 21 17.76 -21.07 -1.33
C TYR A 21 16.91 -22.34 -1.18
N CYS A 22 17.33 -23.24 -0.28
CA CYS A 22 16.61 -24.48 -0.04
C CYS A 22 15.25 -24.25 0.65
N SER A 23 15.15 -23.21 1.50
CA SER A 23 13.93 -22.88 2.25
C SER A 23 13.70 -21.36 2.40
N PRO A 24 12.46 -20.94 2.74
CA PRO A 24 12.16 -19.56 3.12
C PRO A 24 13.01 -19.06 4.30
N GLU A 25 13.29 -19.91 5.31
CA GLU A 25 14.14 -19.51 6.44
C GLU A 25 15.55 -19.18 5.96
N CYS A 26 16.14 -20.00 5.09
CA CYS A 26 17.48 -19.74 4.55
C CYS A 26 17.51 -18.43 3.76
N ARG A 27 16.49 -18.17 2.93
CA ARG A 27 16.35 -16.90 2.21
C ARG A 27 16.30 -15.71 3.17
N ASN A 28 15.51 -15.81 4.23
CA ASN A 28 15.35 -14.76 5.24
C ASN A 28 16.65 -14.54 6.01
N ASN A 29 17.33 -15.61 6.43
CA ASN A 29 18.61 -15.55 7.13
C ASN A 29 19.69 -14.87 6.27
N TYR A 30 19.81 -15.26 5.00
CA TYR A 30 20.72 -14.60 4.06
C TYR A 30 20.43 -13.11 3.93
N THR A 31 19.15 -12.76 3.71
CA THR A 31 18.72 -11.38 3.51
C THR A 31 18.99 -10.53 4.75
N THR A 32 18.67 -11.07 5.94
CA THR A 32 18.91 -10.41 7.23
C THR A 32 20.39 -10.23 7.50
N ASN A 33 21.21 -11.27 7.34
CA ASN A 33 22.66 -11.18 7.56
C ASN A 33 23.32 -10.20 6.60
N ARG A 34 22.91 -10.20 5.32
CA ARG A 34 23.39 -9.25 4.32
C ARG A 34 22.99 -7.82 4.69
N LYS A 35 21.75 -7.59 5.14
CA LYS A 35 21.29 -6.28 5.63
C LYS A 35 22.11 -5.83 6.84
N GLN A 36 22.34 -6.69 7.82
CA GLN A 36 23.13 -6.38 9.02
C GLN A 36 24.59 -6.09 8.66
N TYR A 37 25.18 -6.85 7.73
CA TYR A 37 26.50 -6.56 7.19
C TYR A 37 26.56 -5.17 6.56
N TYR A 38 25.61 -4.82 5.68
CA TYR A 38 25.57 -3.50 5.06
C TYR A 38 25.40 -2.38 6.09
N LEU A 39 24.50 -2.53 7.06
CA LEU A 39 24.28 -1.52 8.10
C LEU A 39 25.54 -1.26 8.93
N ARG A 40 26.21 -2.33 9.38
CA ARG A 40 27.47 -2.23 10.14
C ARG A 40 28.61 -1.60 9.34
N ASN A 41 28.65 -1.84 8.03
CA ASN A 41 29.71 -1.34 7.15
C ASN A 41 29.32 -0.08 6.37
N ARG A 42 28.11 0.47 6.58
CA ARG A 42 27.54 1.53 5.75
C ARG A 42 28.42 2.78 5.76
N GLU A 43 28.87 3.20 6.93
CA GLU A 43 29.72 4.40 7.04
C GLU A 43 31.08 4.21 6.36
N ARG A 44 31.72 3.05 6.55
CA ARG A 44 32.98 2.72 5.89
C ARG A 44 32.82 2.70 4.37
N TYR A 45 31.77 2.03 3.88
CA TYR A 45 31.44 1.97 2.46
C TYR A 45 31.17 3.37 1.88
N ILE A 46 30.38 4.19 2.57
CA ILE A 46 30.11 5.56 2.14
C ILE A 46 31.41 6.37 2.11
N LYS A 47 32.24 6.35 3.17
CA LYS A 47 33.50 7.09 3.21
C LYS A 47 34.46 6.69 2.08
N GLN A 48 34.62 5.38 1.85
CA GLN A 48 35.49 4.86 0.79
C GLN A 48 35.02 5.22 -0.61
N ASN A 49 33.70 5.29 -0.83
CA ASN A 49 33.12 5.58 -2.15
C ASN A 49 32.67 7.04 -2.32
N LEU A 50 32.79 7.88 -1.27
CA LEU A 50 32.25 9.25 -1.29
C LEU A 50 32.91 10.09 -2.37
N GLN A 51 34.22 9.89 -2.56
CA GLN A 51 34.98 10.55 -3.63
C GLN A 51 34.48 10.11 -5.00
N TRP A 52 34.35 8.79 -5.22
CA TRP A 52 33.82 8.23 -6.45
C TRP A 52 32.41 8.78 -6.78
N TYR A 53 31.50 8.82 -5.81
CA TYR A 53 30.15 9.36 -6.01
C TYR A 53 30.12 10.88 -6.29
N ARG A 54 31.13 11.63 -5.84
CA ARG A 54 31.26 13.07 -6.15
C ARG A 54 31.77 13.29 -7.57
N GLU A 55 32.72 12.48 -8.00
CA GLU A 55 33.34 12.54 -9.33
C GLU A 55 32.42 12.02 -10.43
N HIS A 56 31.61 10.99 -10.16
CA HIS A 56 30.72 10.36 -11.14
C HIS A 56 29.32 10.98 -11.17
N ARG A 57 29.21 12.25 -10.78
CA ARG A 57 27.99 13.02 -11.03
C ARG A 57 27.88 13.30 -12.52
N HIS A 58 26.66 13.31 -13.03
CA HIS A 58 26.39 13.64 -14.42
C HIS A 58 25.30 14.72 -14.49
N PRO A 59 25.21 15.49 -15.58
CA PRO A 59 24.16 16.47 -15.73
C PRO A 59 22.80 15.78 -15.88
N CYS A 60 21.75 16.41 -15.34
CA CYS A 60 20.37 16.05 -15.63
C CYS A 60 20.09 16.27 -17.12
N PRO A 61 19.49 15.28 -17.83
CA PRO A 61 19.22 15.41 -19.27
C PRO A 61 18.34 16.60 -19.67
N THR A 62 17.50 17.08 -18.75
CA THR A 62 16.53 18.14 -19.01
C THR A 62 17.08 19.54 -18.77
N CYS A 63 17.94 19.72 -17.77
CA CYS A 63 18.34 21.06 -17.32
C CYS A 63 19.82 21.22 -16.97
N GLY A 64 20.65 20.19 -17.16
CA GLY A 64 22.08 20.29 -16.95
C GLY A 64 22.55 20.30 -15.49
N ILE A 65 21.66 20.47 -14.51
CA ILE A 65 22.03 20.42 -13.08
C ILE A 65 22.72 19.08 -12.76
N LEU A 66 23.86 19.14 -12.08
CA LEU A 66 24.59 17.95 -11.64
C LEU A 66 23.76 17.12 -10.66
N ILE A 67 23.58 15.84 -10.99
CA ILE A 67 22.87 14.85 -10.19
C ILE A 67 23.79 13.71 -9.80
N SER A 68 23.40 12.97 -8.75
CA SER A 68 24.13 11.78 -8.32
C SER A 68 24.18 10.73 -9.43
N TYR A 69 25.25 9.94 -9.47
CA TYR A 69 25.46 8.86 -10.44
C TYR A 69 24.24 7.94 -10.69
N THR A 70 23.43 7.66 -9.68
CA THR A 70 22.27 6.75 -9.79
C THR A 70 20.97 7.45 -10.22
N ALA A 71 20.92 8.78 -10.23
CA ALA A 71 19.70 9.53 -10.50
C ALA A 71 19.51 9.71 -12.01
N LYS A 72 18.28 9.44 -12.50
CA LYS A 72 17.96 9.67 -13.92
C LYS A 72 17.71 11.15 -14.24
N HIS A 73 17.16 11.89 -13.28
CA HIS A 73 16.80 13.30 -13.39
C HIS A 73 17.07 14.00 -12.05
N CYS A 74 17.15 15.34 -12.06
CA CYS A 74 17.24 16.13 -10.83
C CYS A 74 15.90 16.13 -10.08
N ALA A 75 15.88 16.50 -8.80
CA ALA A 75 14.67 16.47 -7.98
C ALA A 75 13.47 17.22 -8.61
N LYS A 76 13.72 18.30 -9.35
CA LYS A 76 12.67 19.07 -10.06
C LYS A 76 12.06 18.32 -11.25
N HIS A 77 12.83 17.47 -11.90
CA HIS A 77 12.41 16.66 -13.05
C HIS A 77 12.17 15.18 -12.68
N ALA A 78 12.51 14.79 -11.45
CA ALA A 78 12.26 13.49 -10.88
C ALA A 78 10.76 13.42 -10.52
N GLY A 79 9.95 12.91 -11.44
CA GLY A 79 8.50 12.86 -11.25
C GLY A 79 7.68 13.20 -12.50
N THR A 80 8.31 13.54 -13.63
CA THR A 80 7.66 13.66 -14.94
C THR A 80 7.28 12.29 -15.53
N GLY A 81 6.86 11.36 -14.68
CA GLY A 81 6.25 10.13 -15.13
C GLY A 81 4.95 10.44 -15.86
N ARG A 82 4.61 9.60 -16.83
CA ARG A 82 3.32 9.69 -17.53
C ARG A 82 2.18 9.72 -16.51
N THR A 83 1.26 10.67 -16.63
CA THR A 83 0.12 10.82 -15.72
C THR A 83 -1.20 10.68 -16.48
N GLY A 84 -2.31 10.51 -15.76
CA GLY A 84 -3.62 10.35 -16.41
C GLY A 84 -3.60 9.25 -17.46
N THR A 85 -4.19 9.52 -18.62
CA THR A 85 -4.28 8.58 -19.75
C THR A 85 -2.94 8.15 -20.33
N GLU A 86 -1.88 8.91 -20.14
CA GLU A 86 -0.54 8.53 -20.59
C GLU A 86 0.09 7.46 -19.70
N ASN A 87 -0.38 7.33 -18.45
CA ASN A 87 0.09 6.30 -17.54
C ASN A 87 -0.50 4.94 -17.96
N HIS A 88 0.35 3.97 -18.28
CA HIS A 88 -0.06 2.61 -18.64
C HIS A 88 -0.86 1.90 -17.51
N GLY A 89 -0.72 2.36 -16.26
CA GLY A 89 -1.52 1.89 -15.13
C GLY A 89 -2.86 2.63 -14.93
N TRP A 90 -3.21 3.57 -15.81
CA TRP A 90 -4.44 4.34 -15.70
C TRP A 90 -5.67 3.50 -15.99
N LYS A 91 -6.67 3.59 -15.11
CA LYS A 91 -7.92 2.83 -15.20
C LYS A 91 -9.11 3.78 -15.25
N GLY A 92 -9.07 4.78 -16.13
CA GLY A 92 -10.15 5.75 -16.28
C GLY A 92 -10.41 6.61 -15.04
N GLY A 93 -9.40 6.78 -14.17
CA GLY A 93 -9.57 7.51 -12.92
C GLY A 93 -10.23 6.69 -11.81
N ILE A 94 -10.22 5.37 -11.91
CA ILE A 94 -10.69 4.47 -10.87
C ILE A 94 -9.48 3.92 -10.09
N ALA A 95 -9.49 4.12 -8.78
CA ALA A 95 -8.51 3.56 -7.86
C ALA A 95 -9.18 2.60 -6.87
N ARG A 96 -8.52 1.48 -6.57
CA ARG A 96 -8.96 0.53 -5.54
C ARG A 96 -7.93 0.49 -4.43
N THR A 97 -8.31 0.90 -3.22
CA THR A 97 -7.39 0.97 -2.07
C THR A 97 -8.15 0.75 -0.78
N GLY A 98 -7.61 -0.07 0.13
CA GLY A 98 -8.22 -0.31 1.45
C GLY A 98 -9.60 -1.00 1.41
N GLY A 99 -9.91 -1.69 0.31
CA GLY A 99 -11.21 -2.30 0.05
C GLY A 99 -12.26 -1.35 -0.54
N TYR A 100 -11.91 -0.08 -0.76
CA TYR A 100 -12.82 0.91 -1.34
C TYR A 100 -12.51 1.18 -2.82
N VAL A 101 -13.56 1.49 -3.57
CA VAL A 101 -13.48 2.10 -4.90
C VAL A 101 -13.43 3.62 -4.74
N LYS A 102 -12.51 4.27 -5.45
CA LYS A 102 -12.37 5.73 -5.50
C LYS A 102 -12.39 6.19 -6.95
N VAL A 103 -13.00 7.35 -7.19
CA VAL A 103 -13.18 7.94 -8.51
C VAL A 103 -12.46 9.29 -8.54
N LEU A 104 -11.72 9.56 -9.61
CA LEU A 104 -11.08 10.85 -9.82
C LEU A 104 -12.18 11.91 -10.09
N LYS A 105 -12.32 12.85 -9.16
CA LYS A 105 -13.14 14.05 -9.28
C LYS A 105 -12.39 15.21 -8.63
N ARG A 106 -11.47 15.83 -9.37
CA ARG A 106 -10.53 16.84 -8.86
C ARG A 106 -11.21 18.02 -8.18
N GLU A 107 -12.33 18.47 -8.75
CA GLU A 107 -13.12 19.60 -8.24
C GLU A 107 -14.07 19.24 -7.10
N HIS A 108 -14.13 17.97 -6.69
CA HIS A 108 -15.02 17.56 -5.62
C HIS A 108 -14.52 18.07 -4.26
N PRO A 109 -15.37 18.68 -3.41
CA PRO A 109 -14.94 19.20 -2.10
C PRO A 109 -14.27 18.15 -1.19
N ARG A 110 -14.65 16.89 -1.37
CA ARG A 110 -14.11 15.73 -0.64
C ARG A 110 -12.99 14.97 -1.36
N ALA A 111 -12.43 15.53 -2.44
CA ALA A 111 -11.30 14.94 -3.10
C ALA A 111 -10.06 14.97 -2.20
N ASN A 112 -9.30 13.88 -2.18
CA ASN A 112 -8.00 13.85 -1.52
C ASN A 112 -6.94 14.63 -2.33
N SER A 113 -5.69 14.66 -1.83
CA SER A 113 -4.56 15.31 -2.52
C SER A 113 -4.27 14.77 -3.93
N GLY A 114 -4.76 13.57 -4.28
CA GLY A 114 -4.69 13.00 -5.62
C GLY A 114 -5.88 13.32 -6.52
N GLY A 115 -6.88 14.06 -6.04
CA GLY A 115 -8.11 14.36 -6.76
C GLY A 115 -9.17 13.26 -6.69
N TYR A 116 -9.03 12.26 -5.81
CA TYR A 116 -9.93 11.11 -5.74
C TYR A 116 -10.92 11.22 -4.58
N VAL A 117 -12.14 10.76 -4.82
CA VAL A 117 -13.24 10.68 -3.84
C VAL A 117 -13.69 9.23 -3.71
N SER A 118 -14.07 8.79 -2.52
CA SER A 118 -14.65 7.45 -2.33
C SER A 118 -16.00 7.33 -3.04
N GLU A 119 -16.18 6.28 -3.84
CA GLU A 119 -17.41 6.08 -4.65
C GLU A 119 -18.67 6.02 -3.80
N HIS A 120 -18.62 5.38 -2.63
CA HIS A 120 -19.77 5.30 -1.72
C HIS A 120 -20.25 6.67 -1.21
N ILE A 121 -19.36 7.67 -1.09
CA ILE A 121 -19.75 9.04 -0.73
C ILE A 121 -20.53 9.65 -1.88
N ILE A 122 -20.01 9.51 -3.11
CA ILE A 122 -20.67 10.02 -4.32
C ILE A 122 -22.07 9.43 -4.45
N VAL A 123 -22.21 8.10 -4.33
CA VAL A 123 -23.52 7.43 -4.45
C VAL A 123 -24.48 7.91 -3.36
N TRP A 124 -24.01 8.06 -2.12
CA TRP A 124 -24.84 8.55 -1.03
C TRP A 124 -25.32 10.00 -1.28
N GLU A 125 -24.42 10.91 -1.66
CA GLU A 125 -24.75 12.31 -1.95
C GLU A 125 -25.71 12.44 -3.12
N GLN A 126 -25.49 11.68 -4.20
CA GLN A 126 -26.39 11.64 -5.36
C GLN A 126 -27.79 11.12 -4.99
N THR A 127 -27.88 10.10 -4.13
CA THR A 127 -29.17 9.55 -3.70
C THR A 127 -29.97 10.56 -2.86
N HIS A 128 -29.30 11.35 -2.02
CA HIS A 128 -29.96 12.29 -1.10
C HIS A 128 -30.12 13.70 -1.69
N GLY A 129 -29.44 14.00 -2.81
CA GLY A 129 -29.47 15.31 -3.45
C GLY A 129 -28.76 16.41 -2.63
N ILE A 130 -27.99 16.05 -1.61
CA ILE A 130 -27.27 16.97 -0.73
C ILE A 130 -25.84 16.49 -0.48
N PRO A 131 -24.89 17.41 -0.23
CA PRO A 131 -23.55 17.02 0.17
C PRO A 131 -23.58 16.34 1.54
N LEU A 132 -22.68 15.37 1.74
CA LEU A 132 -22.49 14.72 3.03
C LEU A 132 -22.00 15.78 4.02
N PRO A 133 -22.62 15.95 5.20
CA PRO A 133 -22.23 16.99 6.15
C PRO A 133 -20.77 16.85 6.60
N ASP A 134 -20.13 17.98 6.91
CA ASP A 134 -18.74 17.98 7.36
C ASP A 134 -18.55 17.14 8.63
N GLY A 135 -17.47 16.37 8.65
CA GLY A 135 -17.18 15.42 9.73
C GLY A 135 -18.09 14.18 9.77
N TRP A 136 -19.01 14.01 8.82
CA TRP A 136 -19.76 12.76 8.66
C TRP A 136 -19.02 11.76 7.77
N VAL A 137 -19.37 10.50 7.96
CA VAL A 137 -18.87 9.35 7.21
C VAL A 137 -20.04 8.54 6.67
N VAL A 138 -19.83 7.82 5.58
CA VAL A 138 -20.80 6.86 5.05
C VAL A 138 -20.40 5.46 5.52
N HIS A 139 -21.36 4.77 6.11
CA HIS A 139 -21.19 3.43 6.67
C HIS A 139 -21.93 2.40 5.81
N HIS A 140 -21.27 1.28 5.53
CA HIS A 140 -21.86 0.12 4.85
C HIS A 140 -22.57 -0.78 5.86
N LEU A 141 -23.89 -0.94 5.72
CA LEU A 141 -24.71 -1.70 6.67
C LEU A 141 -24.24 -3.15 6.78
N ASN A 142 -24.05 -3.81 5.63
CA ASN A 142 -23.56 -5.19 5.53
C ASN A 142 -22.05 -5.36 5.76
N GLY A 143 -21.28 -4.28 5.92
CA GLY A 143 -19.83 -4.33 6.10
C GLY A 143 -19.02 -4.62 4.84
N ILE A 144 -19.66 -4.81 3.69
CA ILE A 144 -19.01 -5.07 2.40
C ILE A 144 -18.71 -3.72 1.74
N LYS A 145 -17.45 -3.29 1.81
CA LYS A 145 -16.97 -1.97 1.34
C LYS A 145 -17.15 -1.71 -0.17
N THR A 146 -17.35 -2.77 -0.96
CA THR A 146 -17.57 -2.68 -2.41
C THR A 146 -19.05 -2.66 -2.80
N ASP A 147 -19.96 -2.91 -1.86
CA ASP A 147 -21.40 -2.89 -2.11
C ASP A 147 -21.95 -1.49 -1.90
N ASN A 148 -21.89 -0.68 -2.96
CA ASN A 148 -22.29 0.73 -2.94
C ASN A 148 -23.75 0.94 -3.35
N ARG A 149 -24.61 -0.09 -3.28
CA ARG A 149 -26.07 0.11 -3.46
C ARG A 149 -26.56 1.11 -2.42
N SER A 150 -27.38 2.08 -2.82
CA SER A 150 -27.86 3.15 -1.93
C SER A 150 -28.55 2.61 -0.67
N SER A 151 -29.29 1.49 -0.79
CA SER A 151 -29.93 0.79 0.33
C SER A 151 -28.95 0.19 1.35
N ASN A 152 -27.66 0.06 1.02
CA ASN A 152 -26.61 -0.45 1.91
C ASN A 152 -25.78 0.69 2.56
N LEU A 153 -26.06 1.95 2.23
CA LEU A 153 -25.25 3.10 2.66
C LEU A 153 -26.02 3.99 3.62
N ILE A 154 -25.40 4.36 4.74
CA ILE A 154 -25.97 5.32 5.69
C ILE A 154 -24.94 6.38 6.09
N GLY A 155 -25.33 7.65 5.99
CA GLY A 155 -24.53 8.78 6.46
C GLY A 155 -24.64 8.92 7.98
N LEU A 156 -23.51 9.03 8.67
CA LEU A 156 -23.45 9.12 10.13
C LEU A 156 -22.42 10.15 10.58
N SER A 157 -22.70 10.83 11.68
CA SER A 157 -21.64 11.56 12.39
C SER A 157 -20.59 10.58 12.93
N ASN A 158 -19.35 11.05 13.08
CA ASN A 158 -18.27 10.23 13.65
C ASN A 158 -18.67 9.57 14.97
N LYS A 159 -19.37 10.27 15.87
CA LYS A 159 -19.84 9.73 17.15
C LYS A 159 -20.77 8.52 16.96
N LYS A 160 -21.75 8.61 16.06
CA LYS A 160 -22.68 7.50 15.77
C LYS A 160 -21.97 6.34 15.10
N HIS A 161 -21.06 6.62 14.16
CA HIS A 161 -20.27 5.59 13.50
C HIS A 161 -19.41 4.80 14.50
N MET A 162 -18.72 5.48 15.42
CA MET A 162 -17.95 4.82 16.48
C MET A 162 -18.82 3.96 17.39
N ALA A 163 -20.00 4.44 17.77
CA ALA A 163 -20.94 3.67 18.58
C ALA A 163 -21.37 2.36 17.89
N ILE A 164 -21.63 2.40 16.58
CA ILE A 164 -21.95 1.19 15.80
C ILE A 164 -20.77 0.22 15.78
N LEU A 165 -19.54 0.71 15.57
CA LEU A 165 -18.35 -0.14 15.56
C LEU A 165 -18.14 -0.82 16.92
N GLN A 166 -18.31 -0.09 18.02
CA GLN A 166 -18.23 -0.65 19.38
C GLN A 166 -19.29 -1.71 19.62
N ALA A 167 -20.54 -1.46 19.21
CA ALA A 167 -21.63 -2.42 19.37
C ALA A 167 -21.36 -3.71 18.56
N LYS A 168 -20.87 -3.58 17.31
CA LYS A 168 -20.47 -4.72 16.48
C LYS A 168 -19.32 -5.51 17.11
N ALA A 169 -18.29 -4.83 17.61
CA ALA A 169 -17.15 -5.47 18.25
C ALA A 169 -17.57 -6.26 19.50
N LYS A 170 -18.42 -5.67 20.36
CA LYS A 170 -18.98 -6.35 21.53
C LYS A 170 -19.77 -7.60 21.12
N ARG A 171 -20.62 -7.49 20.10
CA ARG A 171 -21.40 -8.63 19.62
C ARG A 171 -20.53 -9.77 19.08
N ILE A 172 -19.43 -9.44 18.40
CA ILE A 172 -18.47 -10.44 17.92
C ILE A 172 -17.84 -11.17 19.12
N GLN A 173 -17.37 -10.45 20.14
CA GLN A 173 -16.79 -11.06 21.34
C GLN A 173 -17.78 -11.97 22.07
N GLU A 174 -19.04 -11.57 22.18
CA GLU A 174 -20.09 -12.42 22.76
C GLU A 174 -20.28 -13.73 21.97
N LEU A 175 -20.32 -13.64 20.64
CA LEU A 175 -20.47 -14.82 19.77
C LEU A 175 -19.25 -15.74 19.82
N GLU A 176 -18.04 -15.18 19.85
CA GLU A 176 -16.80 -15.93 20.02
C GLU A 176 -16.77 -16.67 21.37
N ALA A 177 -17.18 -16.01 22.46
CA ALA A 177 -17.29 -16.64 23.77
C ALA A 177 -18.30 -17.79 23.80
N LEU A 178 -19.45 -17.63 23.13
CA LEU A 178 -20.44 -18.70 22.98
C LEU A 178 -19.87 -19.88 22.20
N LEU A 179 -19.25 -19.63 21.04
CA LEU A 179 -18.63 -20.67 20.23
C LEU A 179 -17.58 -21.46 21.02
N ASN A 180 -16.71 -20.75 21.75
CA ASN A 180 -15.70 -21.39 22.60
C ASN A 180 -16.32 -22.29 23.68
N LYS A 181 -17.42 -21.83 24.29
CA LYS A 181 -18.15 -22.65 25.27
C LYS A 181 -18.69 -23.94 24.65
N TYR A 182 -19.28 -23.88 23.45
CA TYR A 182 -19.79 -25.06 22.75
C TYR A 182 -18.69 -25.98 22.21
N SER A 183 -17.54 -25.44 21.78
CA SER A 183 -16.41 -26.26 21.32
C SER A 183 -15.66 -26.97 22.45
N ILE A 184 -15.81 -26.51 23.70
CA ILE A 184 -15.27 -27.19 24.90
C ILE A 184 -16.24 -28.28 25.39
N LEU A 185 -17.52 -28.21 25.00
CA LEU A 185 -18.57 -29.17 25.38
C LEU A 185 -18.77 -30.30 24.35
N MET A 186 -18.08 -30.26 23.21
CA MET A 186 -18.00 -31.34 22.22
C MET A 186 -16.64 -32.04 22.31
#